data_AF-A0A0P9ZBY3-F1
#
_entry.id   AF-A0A0P9ZBY3-F1
#
_cell.length_a   1.000
_cell.length_b   1.000
_cell.length_c   1.000
_cell.angle_alpha   90.00
_cell.angle_beta   90.00
_cell.angle_gamma   90.00
#
_symmetry.space_group_name_H-M   'P 1'
#
loop_
_entity.id
_entity.type
_entity.pdbx_description
1 polymer ?
#
loop_
_entity_poly.entity_id
_entity_poly.type
_entity_poly.pdbx_seq_one_letter_code
_entity_poly.pdbx_strand_id
1 'polypeptide(L)'
;MISGEIMELEPVTQMILIIALAVLGIAVIYLLLCWTLIWKSTCPPTRIGEIGWKRVDYIWIIIGSLALLIHFLQVGANIKIAERNMEEAFGRGAIQTLNIAATSLSDSKICLPSTASARKDLAADYVAELDAACERFTKIRPHSRAGTQPDVKVIIYLAQNTTAAKYSNPILSERVKILYRSWDNYLQQLDSINEARGKVSTYEEVIGTSEYFASFLLAFAIALRLAKVTGEIRLKTHSIESSKKTSIASRDGDSHELNYSARQLSLSAQELRLSASNLSNAAGQLKNSSKLEELHNRLANIEKILPYAYWVLAGSVCISVAVALLLQRILAEI
;
A
#
# COMPACT_ATOMS: atom_id res chain seq x y z
N MET A 1 -19.25 -3.83 -27.13
CA MET A 1 -17.77 -3.74 -27.10
C MET A 1 -17.37 -2.32 -26.68
N ILE A 2 -17.87 -1.83 -25.54
CA ILE A 2 -17.60 -0.49 -24.95
C ILE A 2 -17.72 -0.63 -23.42
N SER A 3 -16.94 -1.53 -22.83
CA SER A 3 -16.93 -1.76 -21.37
C SER A 3 -15.53 -1.98 -20.81
N GLY A 4 -14.49 -1.57 -21.54
CA GLY A 4 -13.09 -1.70 -21.13
C GLY A 4 -12.49 -0.42 -20.53
N GLU A 5 -12.93 0.77 -20.95
CA GLU A 5 -12.25 2.03 -20.60
C GLU A 5 -12.76 2.70 -19.31
N ILE A 6 -13.90 2.28 -18.76
CA ILE A 6 -14.49 2.95 -17.58
C ILE A 6 -13.81 2.50 -16.27
N MET A 7 -13.11 1.36 -16.27
CA MET A 7 -12.52 0.79 -15.06
C MET A 7 -11.10 1.32 -14.75
N GLU A 8 -10.43 1.98 -15.69
CA GLU A 8 -9.08 2.55 -15.46
C GLU A 8 -9.10 4.00 -14.96
N LEU A 9 -10.24 4.71 -15.01
CA LEU A 9 -10.33 6.10 -14.54
C LEU A 9 -10.43 6.22 -13.01
N GLU A 10 -10.90 5.16 -12.35
CA GLU A 10 -11.06 5.07 -10.90
C GLU A 10 -9.72 5.07 -10.13
N PRO A 11 -8.68 4.28 -10.52
CA PRO A 11 -7.38 4.34 -9.85
C PRO A 11 -6.66 5.68 -10.08
N VAL A 12 -6.75 6.27 -11.28
CA VAL A 12 -6.07 7.53 -11.59
C VAL A 12 -6.64 8.69 -10.76
N THR A 13 -7.96 8.75 -10.62
CA THR A 13 -8.61 9.79 -9.80
C THR A 13 -8.31 9.63 -8.30
N GLN A 14 -8.24 8.40 -7.80
CA GLN A 14 -7.78 8.11 -6.44
C GLN A 14 -6.32 8.54 -6.22
N MET A 15 -5.41 8.24 -7.16
CA MET A 15 -4.02 8.68 -7.08
C MET A 15 -3.90 10.21 -7.04
N ILE A 16 -4.63 10.92 -7.91
CA ILE A 16 -4.62 12.39 -7.93
C ILE A 16 -5.11 12.96 -6.59
N LEU A 17 -6.17 12.39 -6.01
CA LEU A 17 -6.71 12.82 -4.72
C LEU A 17 -5.69 12.59 -3.59
N ILE A 18 -5.03 11.44 -3.56
CA ILE A 18 -3.99 11.11 -2.57
C ILE A 18 -2.82 12.09 -2.69
N ILE A 19 -2.37 12.37 -3.92
CA ILE A 19 -1.31 13.36 -4.17
C ILE A 19 -1.75 14.75 -3.68
N ALA A 20 -2.98 15.18 -3.99
CA ALA A 20 -3.50 16.48 -3.56
C ALA A 20 -3.57 16.59 -2.03
N LEU A 21 -4.04 15.55 -1.33
CA LEU A 21 -4.06 15.48 0.13
C LEU A 21 -2.65 15.49 0.73
N ALA A 22 -1.70 14.76 0.14
CA ALA A 22 -0.32 14.76 0.57
C ALA A 22 0.32 16.16 0.43
N VAL A 23 0.12 16.81 -0.71
CA VAL A 23 0.59 18.18 -0.96
C VAL A 23 -0.03 19.17 0.03
N LEU A 24 -1.33 19.08 0.28
CA LEU A 24 -2.02 19.92 1.25
C LEU A 24 -1.48 19.70 2.68
N GLY A 25 -1.26 18.44 3.07
CA GLY A 25 -0.67 18.09 4.37
C GLY A 25 0.73 18.66 4.55
N ILE A 26 1.59 18.52 3.53
CA ILE A 26 2.94 19.12 3.52
C ILE A 26 2.84 20.65 3.65
N ALA A 27 1.92 21.29 2.93
CA ALA A 27 1.73 22.73 2.99
C ALA A 27 1.30 23.19 4.40
N VAL A 28 0.38 22.49 5.05
CA VAL A 28 -0.05 22.80 6.43
C VAL A 28 1.11 22.65 7.41
N ILE A 29 1.88 21.56 7.35
CA ILE A 29 3.05 21.35 8.20
C ILE A 29 4.11 22.43 7.95
N TYR A 30 4.36 22.79 6.68
CA TYR A 30 5.26 23.88 6.31
C TYR A 30 4.83 25.23 6.91
N LEU A 31 3.54 25.57 6.81
CA LEU A 31 3.02 26.80 7.40
C LEU A 31 3.16 26.81 8.93
N LEU A 32 2.91 25.68 9.59
CA LEU A 32 3.12 25.52 11.04
C LEU A 32 4.61 25.67 11.44
N LEU A 33 5.52 25.09 10.66
CA LEU A 33 6.96 25.22 10.89
C LEU A 33 7.44 26.65 10.65
N CYS A 34 6.98 27.32 9.59
CA CYS A 34 7.25 28.73 9.35
C CYS A 34 6.69 29.61 10.47
N TRP A 35 5.48 29.33 10.95
CA TRP A 35 4.89 30.04 12.08
C TRP A 35 5.72 29.88 13.37
N THR A 36 6.11 28.65 13.70
CA THR A 36 6.85 28.34 14.94
C THR A 36 8.32 28.78 14.89
N LEU A 37 9.03 28.50 13.79
CA LEU A 37 10.47 28.76 13.66
C LEU A 37 10.77 30.19 13.20
N ILE A 38 9.96 30.76 12.31
CA ILE A 38 10.23 32.08 11.71
C ILE A 38 9.45 33.18 12.42
N TRP A 39 8.16 32.99 12.69
CA TRP A 39 7.31 34.03 13.29
C TRP A 39 7.46 34.11 14.81
N LYS A 40 7.51 32.98 15.51
CA LYS A 40 7.67 32.98 16.98
C LYS A 40 9.11 33.35 17.41
N SER A 41 10.12 33.14 16.55
CA SER A 41 11.52 33.54 16.82
C SER A 41 11.78 35.04 16.74
N THR A 42 10.77 35.84 16.37
CA THR A 42 10.83 37.31 16.45
C THR A 42 10.89 37.82 17.90
N CYS A 43 10.61 36.96 18.89
CA CYS A 43 10.87 37.28 20.31
C CYS A 43 12.36 37.06 20.65
N PRO A 44 13.02 38.04 21.32
CA PRO A 44 14.47 38.13 21.46
C PRO A 44 15.23 36.94 22.09
N PRO A 45 14.68 36.11 23.01
CA PRO A 45 15.45 34.97 23.53
C PRO A 45 15.56 33.79 22.54
N THR A 46 14.79 33.79 21.45
CA THR A 46 14.66 32.63 20.54
C THR A 46 15.01 32.92 19.08
N ARG A 47 15.73 34.01 18.80
CA ARG A 47 16.13 34.35 17.43
C ARG A 47 17.10 33.29 16.90
N ILE A 48 16.66 32.52 15.90
CA ILE A 48 17.45 31.43 15.31
C ILE A 48 18.58 32.05 14.47
N GLY A 49 19.79 32.10 15.01
CA GLY A 49 21.00 32.51 14.30
C GLY A 49 21.48 31.47 13.28
N GLU A 50 22.56 31.74 12.56
CA GLU A 50 23.16 30.81 11.58
C GLU A 50 23.47 29.43 12.18
N ILE A 51 23.89 29.38 13.44
CA ILE A 51 24.15 28.13 14.18
C ILE A 51 22.86 27.32 14.37
N GLY A 52 21.71 27.98 14.55
CA GLY A 52 20.42 27.33 14.75
C GLY A 52 19.89 26.69 13.47
N TRP A 53 20.07 27.34 12.32
CA TRP A 53 19.71 26.77 11.01
C TRP A 53 20.57 25.56 10.63
N LYS A 54 21.85 25.53 11.04
CA LYS A 54 22.68 24.31 10.92
C LYS A 54 22.14 23.15 11.75
N ARG A 55 21.64 23.39 12.97
CA ARG A 55 21.00 22.35 13.80
C ARG A 55 19.73 21.80 13.15
N VAL A 56 18.92 22.67 12.56
CA VAL A 56 17.72 22.27 11.80
C VAL A 56 18.09 21.37 10.61
N ASP A 57 19.23 21.62 9.96
CA ASP A 57 19.73 20.79 8.85
C ASP A 57 20.08 19.37 9.30
N TYR A 58 20.74 19.22 10.46
CA TYR A 58 21.02 17.89 11.03
C TYR A 58 19.73 17.16 11.41
N ILE A 59 18.76 17.85 12.02
CA ILE A 59 17.46 17.26 12.37
C ILE A 59 16.72 16.80 11.11
N TRP A 60 16.74 17.60 10.05
CA TRP A 60 16.15 17.25 8.76
C TRP A 60 16.76 15.96 8.18
N ILE A 61 18.08 15.82 8.17
CA ILE A 61 18.78 14.62 7.67
C ILE A 61 18.41 13.39 8.51
N ILE A 62 18.35 13.55 9.84
CA ILE A 62 18.00 12.44 10.76
C ILE A 62 16.57 11.98 10.50
N ILE A 63 15.61 12.91 10.43
CA ILE A 63 14.20 12.56 10.20
C ILE A 63 14.00 11.96 8.80
N GLY A 64 14.63 12.55 7.77
CA GLY A 64 14.56 12.04 6.40
C GLY A 64 15.14 10.63 6.27
N SER A 65 16.30 10.37 6.89
CA SER A 65 16.93 9.03 6.86
C SER A 65 16.12 8.00 7.64
N LEU A 66 15.52 8.37 8.78
CA LEU A 66 14.62 7.51 9.53
C LEU A 66 13.35 7.16 8.74
N ALA A 67 12.71 8.15 8.09
CA ALA A 67 11.54 7.93 7.25
C ALA A 67 11.86 6.95 6.10
N LEU A 68 13.02 7.12 5.47
CA LEU A 68 13.49 6.28 4.38
C LEU A 68 13.77 4.83 4.85
N LEU A 69 14.37 4.67 6.03
CA LEU A 69 14.56 3.35 6.66
C LEU A 69 13.22 2.64 6.91
N ILE A 70 12.23 3.36 7.45
CA ILE A 70 10.91 2.80 7.70
C ILE A 70 10.23 2.38 6.38
N HIS A 71 10.36 3.17 5.31
CA HIS A 71 9.86 2.78 3.99
C HIS A 71 10.53 1.51 3.45
N PHE A 72 11.84 1.32 3.66
CA PHE A 72 12.50 0.06 3.29
C PHE A 72 11.93 -1.13 4.05
N LEU A 73 11.70 -0.97 5.36
CA LEU A 73 11.09 -2.01 6.18
C LEU A 73 9.66 -2.34 5.70
N GLN A 74 8.86 -1.33 5.34
CA GLN A 74 7.52 -1.50 4.80
C GLN A 74 7.52 -2.24 3.46
N VAL A 75 8.42 -1.89 2.53
CA VAL A 75 8.53 -2.60 1.25
C VAL A 75 8.88 -4.06 1.49
N GLY A 76 9.86 -4.34 2.36
CA GLY A 76 10.22 -5.71 2.71
C GLY A 76 9.03 -6.50 3.28
N ALA A 77 8.22 -5.86 4.12
CA ALA A 77 7.06 -6.49 4.73
C ALA A 77 5.90 -6.69 3.74
N ASN A 78 5.66 -5.73 2.84
CA ASN A 78 4.69 -5.84 1.75
C ASN A 78 5.03 -6.98 0.78
N ILE A 79 6.32 -7.20 0.51
CA ILE A 79 6.78 -8.36 -0.27
C ILE A 79 6.39 -9.66 0.43
N LYS A 80 6.53 -9.75 1.75
CA LYS A 80 6.13 -10.94 2.52
C LYS A 80 4.63 -11.16 2.57
N ILE A 81 3.84 -10.09 2.65
CA ILE A 81 2.38 -10.17 2.53
C ILE A 81 1.99 -10.63 1.11
N ALA A 82 2.65 -10.12 0.08
CA ALA A 82 2.41 -10.54 -1.30
C ALA A 82 2.78 -12.02 -1.53
N GLU A 83 3.91 -12.48 -0.97
CA GLU A 83 4.34 -13.88 -0.98
C GLU A 83 3.25 -14.77 -0.33
N ARG A 84 2.74 -14.40 0.84
CA ARG A 84 1.62 -15.10 1.48
C ARG A 84 0.37 -15.14 0.60
N ASN A 85 -0.02 -14.01 0.01
CA ASN A 85 -1.22 -13.94 -0.84
C ASN A 85 -1.08 -14.83 -2.09
N MET A 86 0.15 -14.93 -2.62
CA MET A 86 0.48 -15.82 -3.73
C MET A 86 0.39 -17.30 -3.31
N GLU A 87 0.94 -17.67 -2.16
CA GLU A 87 0.80 -19.02 -1.58
C GLU A 87 -0.67 -19.38 -1.31
N GLU A 88 -1.47 -18.45 -0.75
CA GLU A 88 -2.91 -18.68 -0.55
C GLU A 88 -3.65 -18.87 -1.89
N ALA A 89 -3.26 -18.16 -2.95
CA ALA A 89 -3.81 -18.34 -4.29
C ALA A 89 -3.43 -19.71 -4.88
N PHE A 90 -2.18 -20.16 -4.71
CA PHE A 90 -1.76 -21.50 -5.09
C PHE A 90 -2.50 -22.59 -4.29
N GLY A 91 -2.70 -22.39 -2.99
CA GLY A 91 -3.51 -23.25 -2.14
C GLY A 91 -4.93 -23.42 -2.66
N ARG A 92 -5.59 -22.32 -3.08
CA ARG A 92 -6.91 -22.37 -3.72
C ARG A 92 -6.90 -23.19 -5.01
N GLY A 93 -5.83 -23.08 -5.82
CA GLY A 93 -5.65 -23.89 -7.03
C GLY A 93 -5.43 -25.37 -6.73
N ALA A 94 -4.68 -25.69 -5.67
CA ALA A 94 -4.47 -27.07 -5.21
C ALA A 94 -5.78 -27.69 -4.73
N ILE A 95 -6.59 -26.95 -3.96
CA ILE A 95 -7.92 -27.37 -3.52
C ILE A 95 -8.85 -27.60 -4.71
N GLN A 96 -8.85 -26.70 -5.69
CA GLN A 96 -9.65 -26.87 -6.90
C GLN A 96 -9.25 -28.13 -7.66
N THR A 97 -7.94 -28.40 -7.77
CA THR A 97 -7.41 -29.62 -8.40
C THR A 97 -7.85 -30.88 -7.64
N LEU A 98 -7.80 -30.84 -6.30
CA LEU A 98 -8.28 -31.91 -5.44
C LEU A 98 -9.78 -32.16 -5.62
N ASN A 99 -10.59 -31.11 -5.66
CA ASN A 99 -12.04 -31.19 -5.88
C ASN A 99 -12.37 -31.76 -7.26
N ILE A 100 -11.61 -31.39 -8.30
CA ILE A 100 -11.73 -31.98 -9.64
C ILE A 100 -11.39 -33.47 -9.60
N ALA A 101 -10.30 -33.87 -8.94
CA ALA A 101 -9.90 -35.26 -8.81
C ALA A 101 -10.95 -36.09 -8.06
N ALA A 102 -11.45 -35.58 -6.93
CA ALA A 102 -12.51 -36.22 -6.14
C ALA A 102 -13.82 -36.35 -6.93
N THR A 103 -14.22 -35.29 -7.65
CA THR A 103 -15.41 -35.35 -8.53
C THR A 103 -15.23 -36.38 -9.63
N SER A 104 -14.02 -36.50 -10.20
CA SER A 104 -13.73 -37.42 -11.30
C SER A 104 -13.94 -38.90 -10.94
N LEU A 105 -13.88 -39.25 -9.65
CA LEU A 105 -14.14 -40.59 -9.13
C LEU A 105 -15.63 -40.95 -9.05
N SER A 106 -16.50 -39.94 -9.10
CA SER A 106 -17.96 -40.06 -9.14
C SER A 106 -18.53 -39.60 -10.49
N ASP A 107 -17.67 -39.49 -11.51
CA ASP A 107 -18.07 -38.98 -12.82
C ASP A 107 -18.92 -40.01 -13.56
N SER A 108 -19.66 -39.51 -14.55
CA SER A 108 -20.57 -40.26 -15.42
C SER A 108 -19.93 -41.48 -16.08
N LYS A 109 -18.59 -41.54 -16.22
CA LYS A 109 -17.86 -42.70 -16.75
C LYS A 109 -17.66 -43.83 -15.73
N ILE A 110 -17.54 -43.50 -14.44
CA ILE A 110 -17.36 -44.48 -13.36
C ILE A 110 -18.72 -44.90 -12.82
N CYS A 111 -19.70 -44.00 -12.77
CA CYS A 111 -21.05 -44.25 -12.30
C CYS A 111 -22.06 -44.57 -13.43
N LEU A 112 -21.62 -45.26 -14.50
CA LEU A 112 -22.54 -45.72 -15.55
C LEU A 112 -23.43 -46.85 -15.01
N PRO A 113 -24.68 -46.98 -15.50
CA PRO A 113 -25.46 -48.19 -15.23
C PRO A 113 -24.77 -49.41 -15.86
N SER A 114 -24.88 -50.57 -15.21
CA SER A 114 -24.31 -51.85 -15.69
C SER A 114 -24.81 -52.25 -17.09
N THR A 115 -25.95 -51.71 -17.53
CA THR A 115 -26.55 -51.92 -18.85
C THR A 115 -25.94 -51.05 -19.97
N ALA A 116 -25.07 -50.09 -19.64
CA ALA A 116 -24.46 -49.18 -20.60
C ALA A 116 -23.57 -49.93 -21.59
N SER A 117 -23.60 -49.52 -22.87
CA SER A 117 -22.77 -50.11 -23.93
C SER A 117 -21.27 -50.11 -23.60
N ALA A 118 -20.78 -49.05 -22.96
CA ALA A 118 -19.39 -48.93 -22.54
C ALA A 118 -18.96 -49.92 -21.44
N ARG A 119 -19.91 -50.66 -20.82
CA ARG A 119 -19.66 -51.68 -19.80
C ARG A 119 -19.93 -53.11 -20.26
N LYS A 120 -20.55 -53.30 -21.44
CA LYS A 120 -20.92 -54.63 -21.96
C LYS A 120 -19.73 -55.55 -22.22
N ASP A 121 -18.59 -54.96 -22.57
CA ASP A 121 -17.37 -55.71 -22.92
C ASP A 121 -16.39 -55.86 -21.73
N LEU A 122 -16.73 -55.34 -20.55
CA LEU A 122 -15.90 -55.48 -19.34
C LEU A 122 -16.24 -56.76 -18.58
N ALA A 123 -15.23 -57.35 -17.93
CA ALA A 123 -15.41 -58.48 -17.03
C ALA A 123 -16.40 -58.14 -15.90
N ALA A 124 -17.23 -59.11 -15.48
CA ALA A 124 -18.23 -58.93 -14.43
C ALA A 124 -17.61 -58.40 -13.12
N ASP A 125 -16.41 -58.87 -12.77
CA ASP A 125 -15.68 -58.43 -11.58
C ASP A 125 -15.31 -56.93 -11.64
N TYR A 126 -14.96 -56.41 -12.83
CA TYR A 126 -14.67 -54.99 -13.02
C TYR A 126 -15.93 -54.13 -12.96
N VAL A 127 -17.07 -54.64 -13.40
CA VAL A 127 -18.35 -53.92 -13.28
C VAL A 127 -18.76 -53.83 -11.81
N ALA A 128 -18.66 -54.93 -11.06
CA ALA A 128 -18.93 -54.94 -9.63
C ALA A 128 -18.00 -54.00 -8.83
N GLU A 129 -16.70 -53.97 -9.18
CA GLU A 129 -15.72 -53.05 -8.57
C GLU A 129 -16.06 -51.58 -8.87
N LEU A 130 -16.46 -51.25 -10.10
CA LEU A 130 -16.87 -49.90 -10.47
C LEU A 130 -18.16 -49.46 -9.76
N ASP A 131 -19.13 -50.35 -9.57
CA ASP A 131 -20.37 -50.04 -8.86
C ASP A 131 -20.13 -49.79 -7.37
N ALA A 132 -19.33 -50.64 -6.71
CA ALA A 132 -18.92 -50.44 -5.33
C ALA A 132 -18.12 -49.14 -5.15
N ALA A 133 -17.23 -48.83 -6.09
CA ALA A 133 -16.47 -47.59 -6.09
C ALA A 133 -17.39 -46.36 -6.29
N CYS A 134 -18.34 -46.44 -7.22
CA CYS A 134 -19.31 -45.36 -7.44
C CYS A 134 -20.10 -45.05 -6.17
N GLU A 135 -20.63 -46.08 -5.49
CA GLU A 135 -21.40 -45.88 -4.25
C GLU A 135 -20.54 -45.21 -3.16
N ARG A 136 -19.28 -45.64 -3.03
CA ARG A 136 -18.33 -45.08 -2.06
C ARG A 136 -17.96 -43.63 -2.39
N PHE A 137 -17.61 -43.35 -3.65
CA PHE A 137 -17.12 -42.04 -4.06
C PHE A 137 -18.23 -40.99 -4.20
N THR A 138 -19.48 -41.41 -4.44
CA THR A 138 -20.63 -40.50 -4.44
C THR A 138 -20.88 -39.89 -3.06
N LYS A 139 -20.61 -40.63 -1.98
CA LYS A 139 -20.75 -40.15 -0.58
C LYS A 139 -19.76 -39.03 -0.23
N ILE A 140 -18.60 -39.01 -0.88
CA ILE A 140 -17.53 -38.02 -0.63
C ILE A 140 -17.45 -36.93 -1.71
N ARG A 141 -18.37 -36.93 -2.68
CA ARG A 141 -18.35 -35.97 -3.78
C ARG A 141 -18.42 -34.53 -3.24
N PRO A 142 -17.51 -33.64 -3.67
CA PRO A 142 -17.52 -32.27 -3.20
C PRO A 142 -18.74 -31.52 -3.74
N HIS A 143 -19.18 -30.49 -3.01
CA HIS A 143 -20.35 -29.69 -3.39
C HIS A 143 -20.15 -28.98 -4.74
N SER A 144 -18.94 -28.49 -5.01
CA SER A 144 -18.58 -27.85 -6.27
C SER A 144 -17.28 -28.40 -6.82
N ARG A 145 -17.31 -28.82 -8.09
CA ARG A 145 -16.12 -29.30 -8.82
C ARG A 145 -15.06 -28.21 -8.98
N ALA A 146 -15.47 -26.97 -9.20
CA ALA A 146 -14.58 -25.82 -9.38
C ALA A 146 -14.43 -24.98 -8.10
N GLY A 147 -14.89 -25.50 -6.96
CA GLY A 147 -14.77 -24.81 -5.68
C GLY A 147 -13.31 -24.65 -5.27
N THR A 148 -12.96 -23.46 -4.81
CA THR A 148 -11.64 -23.10 -4.26
C THR A 148 -11.58 -23.27 -2.74
N GLN A 149 -12.68 -23.70 -2.13
CA GLN A 149 -12.78 -23.96 -0.71
C GLN A 149 -12.61 -25.46 -0.40
N PRO A 150 -11.95 -25.80 0.72
CA PRO A 150 -11.74 -27.18 1.12
C PRO A 150 -13.08 -27.83 1.46
N ASP A 151 -13.45 -28.90 0.75
CA ASP A 151 -14.64 -29.67 1.10
C ASP A 151 -14.30 -30.64 2.25
N VAL A 152 -14.97 -30.45 3.38
CA VAL A 152 -14.76 -31.20 4.62
C VAL A 152 -14.92 -32.71 4.39
N LYS A 153 -15.83 -33.14 3.49
CA LYS A 153 -16.07 -34.57 3.23
C LYS A 153 -14.87 -35.24 2.57
N VAL A 154 -14.26 -34.56 1.59
CA VAL A 154 -13.09 -35.06 0.86
C VAL A 154 -11.89 -35.14 1.80
N ILE A 155 -11.69 -34.12 2.63
CA ILE A 155 -10.59 -34.05 3.60
C ILE A 155 -10.71 -35.15 4.66
N ILE A 156 -11.88 -35.30 5.29
CA ILE A 156 -12.09 -36.35 6.31
C ILE A 156 -11.84 -37.73 5.71
N TYR A 157 -12.34 -37.99 4.50
CA TYR A 157 -12.14 -39.27 3.83
C TYR A 157 -10.65 -39.59 3.58
N LEU A 158 -9.89 -38.61 3.07
CA LEU A 158 -8.47 -38.76 2.76
C LEU A 158 -7.59 -38.80 4.01
N ALA A 159 -7.99 -38.13 5.09
CA ALA A 159 -7.32 -38.22 6.38
C ALA A 159 -7.50 -39.62 7.02
N GLN A 160 -8.67 -40.24 6.85
CA GLN A 160 -8.94 -41.59 7.36
C GLN A 160 -8.38 -42.71 6.47
N ASN A 161 -8.25 -42.47 5.17
CA ASN A 161 -7.70 -43.43 4.21
C ASN A 161 -6.40 -42.88 3.63
N THR A 162 -5.30 -43.06 4.35
CA THR A 162 -3.97 -42.54 3.93
C THR A 162 -3.32 -43.38 2.84
N THR A 163 -3.72 -44.64 2.69
CA THR A 163 -3.19 -45.55 1.66
C THR A 163 -4.18 -45.74 0.51
N ALA A 164 -3.71 -45.52 -0.72
CA ALA A 164 -4.47 -45.80 -1.93
C ALA A 164 -4.87 -47.29 -1.98
N ALA A 165 -6.18 -47.54 -1.98
CA ALA A 165 -6.71 -48.87 -2.22
C ALA A 165 -6.25 -49.35 -3.62
N LYS A 166 -5.79 -50.60 -3.69
CA LYS A 166 -5.38 -51.22 -4.94
C LYS A 166 -6.63 -51.71 -5.65
N TYR A 167 -6.97 -51.08 -6.77
CA TYR A 167 -8.08 -51.49 -7.63
C TYR A 167 -7.54 -52.29 -8.81
N SER A 168 -8.28 -53.32 -9.21
CA SER A 168 -7.93 -54.18 -10.35
C SER A 168 -8.24 -53.47 -11.68
N ASN A 169 -9.30 -52.65 -11.71
CA ASN A 169 -9.63 -51.84 -12.86
C ASN A 169 -8.59 -50.72 -13.11
N PRO A 170 -7.98 -50.64 -14.31
CA PRO A 170 -6.91 -49.67 -14.61
C PRO A 170 -7.40 -48.21 -14.61
N ILE A 171 -8.65 -47.96 -15.02
CA ILE A 171 -9.24 -46.61 -15.04
C ILE A 171 -9.42 -46.11 -13.61
N LEU A 172 -9.97 -46.96 -12.73
CA LEU A 172 -10.20 -46.62 -11.34
C LEU A 172 -8.88 -46.44 -10.58
N SER A 173 -7.92 -47.35 -10.80
CA SER A 173 -6.59 -47.28 -10.21
C SER A 173 -5.87 -45.97 -10.54
N GLU A 174 -5.89 -45.54 -11.81
CA GLU A 174 -5.26 -44.28 -12.23
C GLU A 174 -5.97 -43.05 -11.64
N ARG A 175 -7.31 -43.05 -11.58
CA ARG A 175 -8.08 -41.94 -11.00
C ARG A 175 -7.84 -41.78 -9.50
N VAL A 176 -7.75 -42.90 -8.80
CA VAL A 176 -7.44 -42.92 -7.37
C VAL A 176 -6.01 -42.44 -7.15
N LYS A 177 -5.05 -42.89 -7.98
CA LYS A 177 -3.68 -42.39 -7.93
C LYS A 177 -3.58 -40.88 -8.14
N ILE A 178 -4.36 -40.32 -9.08
CA ILE A 178 -4.45 -38.87 -9.29
C ILE A 178 -5.00 -38.18 -8.03
N LEU A 179 -6.06 -38.72 -7.40
CA LEU A 179 -6.61 -38.16 -6.15
C LEU A 179 -5.56 -38.09 -5.05
N TYR A 180 -4.83 -39.17 -4.79
CA TYR A 180 -3.80 -39.20 -3.74
C TYR A 180 -2.62 -38.29 -4.06
N ARG A 181 -2.23 -38.15 -5.33
CA ARG A 181 -1.23 -37.15 -5.74
C ARG A 181 -1.72 -35.72 -5.51
N SER A 182 -2.98 -35.43 -5.83
CA SER A 182 -3.58 -34.12 -5.56
C SER A 182 -3.71 -33.83 -4.06
N TRP A 183 -3.92 -34.87 -3.25
CA TRP A 183 -3.94 -34.77 -1.78
C TRP A 183 -2.57 -34.45 -1.21
N ASP A 184 -1.52 -35.14 -1.66
CA ASP A 184 -0.14 -34.86 -1.26
C ASP A 184 0.28 -33.43 -1.64
N ASN A 185 -0.03 -33.02 -2.88
CA ASN A 185 0.19 -31.64 -3.32
C ASN A 185 -0.57 -30.63 -2.43
N TYR A 186 -1.80 -30.94 -2.03
CA TYR A 186 -2.56 -30.08 -1.11
C TYR A 186 -1.90 -29.99 0.27
N LEU A 187 -1.40 -31.10 0.82
CA LEU A 187 -0.70 -31.09 2.11
C LEU A 187 0.60 -30.28 2.06
N GLN A 188 1.38 -30.42 0.99
CA GLN A 188 2.59 -29.62 0.79
C GLN A 188 2.27 -28.11 0.71
N GLN A 189 1.19 -27.75 0.01
CA GLN A 189 0.73 -26.36 -0.08
C GLN A 189 0.15 -25.84 1.24
N LEU A 190 -0.48 -26.70 2.05
CA LEU A 190 -0.95 -26.33 3.37
C LEU A 190 0.22 -25.98 4.31
N ASP A 191 1.31 -26.75 4.21
CA ASP A 191 2.53 -26.49 4.97
C ASP A 191 3.21 -25.19 4.55
N SER A 192 3.33 -24.94 3.23
CA SER A 192 3.89 -23.67 2.72
C SER A 192 3.07 -22.45 3.14
N ILE A 193 1.73 -22.55 3.11
CA ILE A 193 0.83 -21.49 3.59
C ILE A 193 1.00 -21.25 5.09
N ASN A 194 1.13 -22.32 5.89
CA ASN A 194 1.33 -22.18 7.33
C ASN A 194 2.69 -21.54 7.65
N GLU A 195 3.75 -21.92 6.94
CA GLU A 195 5.07 -21.30 7.07
C GLU A 195 5.03 -19.81 6.69
N ALA A 196 4.38 -19.47 5.57
CA ALA A 196 4.20 -18.09 5.13
C ALA A 196 3.38 -17.27 6.13
N ARG A 197 2.31 -17.83 6.69
CA ARG A 197 1.46 -17.17 7.70
C ARG A 197 2.25 -16.91 8.99
N GLY A 198 3.05 -17.87 9.44
CA GLY A 198 3.91 -17.71 10.62
C GLY A 198 4.86 -16.53 10.48
N LYS A 199 5.46 -16.35 9.29
CA LYS A 199 6.36 -15.22 9.00
C LYS A 199 5.62 -13.88 8.94
N VAL A 200 4.39 -13.84 8.43
CA VAL A 200 3.63 -12.58 8.24
C VAL A 200 3.01 -12.06 9.54
N SER A 201 2.59 -12.94 10.45
CA SER A 201 1.95 -12.54 11.71
C SER A 201 2.80 -11.58 12.54
N THR A 202 4.13 -11.70 12.49
CA THR A 202 5.05 -10.79 13.18
C THR A 202 5.15 -9.41 12.55
N TYR A 203 4.76 -9.24 11.30
CA TYR A 203 4.88 -7.97 10.58
C TYR A 203 3.57 -7.18 10.54
N GLU A 204 2.40 -7.82 10.48
CA GLU A 204 1.11 -7.12 10.32
C GLU A 204 0.85 -6.06 11.40
N GLU A 205 1.20 -6.36 12.67
CA GLU A 205 1.00 -5.42 13.78
C GLU A 205 1.95 -4.21 13.72
N VAL A 206 3.18 -4.42 13.25
CA VAL A 206 4.23 -3.39 13.17
C VAL A 206 4.08 -2.51 11.92
N ILE A 207 3.58 -3.07 10.81
CA ILE A 207 3.39 -2.32 9.56
C ILE A 207 2.24 -1.31 9.71
N GLY A 208 1.09 -1.73 10.25
CA GLY A 208 -0.13 -0.91 10.24
C GLY A 208 0.05 0.44 10.96
N THR A 209 0.88 0.48 11.99
CA THR A 209 1.18 1.72 12.73
C THR A 209 2.33 2.52 12.10
N SER A 210 3.30 1.85 11.47
CA SER A 210 4.47 2.51 10.89
C SER A 210 4.20 3.17 9.53
N GLU A 211 3.17 2.73 8.79
CA GLU A 211 2.78 3.30 7.48
C GLU A 211 2.48 4.80 7.55
N TYR A 212 1.62 5.18 8.50
CA TYR A 212 1.26 6.58 8.73
C TYR A 212 2.44 7.39 9.27
N PHE A 213 3.26 6.77 10.11
CA PHE A 213 4.39 7.43 10.74
C PHE A 213 5.50 7.79 9.74
N ALA A 214 5.85 6.87 8.82
CA ALA A 214 6.87 7.11 7.79
C ALA A 214 6.48 8.28 6.87
N SER A 215 5.24 8.25 6.37
CA SER A 215 4.71 9.28 5.48
C SER A 215 4.66 10.65 6.16
N PHE A 216 4.30 10.68 7.44
CA PHE A 216 4.31 11.90 8.25
C PHE A 216 5.73 12.45 8.47
N LEU A 217 6.69 11.58 8.82
CA LEU A 217 8.08 11.98 8.99
C LEU A 217 8.69 12.52 7.70
N LEU A 218 8.37 11.91 6.55
CA LEU A 218 8.82 12.38 5.25
C LEU A 218 8.24 13.76 4.91
N ALA A 219 6.94 13.96 5.13
CA ALA A 219 6.29 15.25 4.95
C ALA A 219 6.92 16.33 5.85
N PHE A 220 7.22 15.98 7.11
CA PHE A 220 7.89 16.86 8.05
C PHE A 220 9.31 17.20 7.60
N ALA A 221 10.07 16.24 7.07
CA ALA A 221 11.39 16.48 6.51
C ALA A 221 11.32 17.46 5.33
N ILE A 222 10.42 17.25 4.36
CA ILE A 222 10.25 18.15 3.22
C ILE A 222 9.91 19.57 3.69
N ALA A 223 8.98 19.68 4.63
CA ALA A 223 8.55 20.95 5.19
C ALA A 223 9.68 21.68 5.95
N LEU A 224 10.48 20.96 6.74
CA LEU A 224 11.66 21.52 7.42
C LEU A 224 12.69 22.07 6.42
N ARG A 225 12.94 21.37 5.32
CA ARG A 225 13.88 21.82 4.29
C ARG A 225 13.41 23.12 3.64
N LEU A 226 12.13 23.22 3.30
CA LEU A 226 11.54 24.44 2.75
C LEU A 226 11.60 25.60 3.75
N ALA A 227 11.30 25.33 5.03
CA ALA A 227 11.36 26.33 6.08
C ALA A 227 12.79 26.84 6.29
N LYS A 228 13.79 25.96 6.22
CA LYS A 228 15.22 26.32 6.24
C LYS A 228 15.58 27.28 5.13
N VAL A 229 15.29 26.93 3.88
CA VAL A 229 15.62 27.76 2.71
C VAL A 229 14.96 29.14 2.85
N THR A 230 13.71 29.17 3.33
CA THR A 230 12.97 30.43 3.55
C THR A 230 13.61 31.28 4.66
N GLY A 231 14.04 30.64 5.75
CA GLY A 231 14.70 31.29 6.88
C GLY A 231 16.07 31.88 6.54
N GLU A 232 16.90 31.12 5.81
CA GLU A 232 18.22 31.57 5.36
C GLU A 232 18.11 32.78 4.41
N ILE A 233 17.12 32.78 3.50
CA ILE A 233 16.86 33.92 2.61
C ILE A 233 16.54 35.16 3.46
N ARG A 234 15.62 35.06 4.44
CA ARG A 234 15.24 36.18 5.31
C ARG A 234 16.41 36.74 6.12
N LEU A 235 17.27 35.88 6.66
CA LEU A 235 18.46 36.30 7.42
C LEU A 235 19.43 37.12 6.56
N LYS A 236 19.66 36.68 5.32
CA LYS A 236 20.49 37.42 4.36
C LYS A 236 19.84 38.75 3.95
N THR A 237 18.52 38.80 3.76
CA THR A 237 17.83 40.05 3.39
C THR A 237 17.86 41.09 4.52
N HIS A 238 17.66 40.68 5.78
CA HIS A 238 17.64 41.62 6.92
C HIS A 238 19.03 42.06 7.39
N SER A 239 20.10 41.27 7.21
CA SER A 239 21.46 41.73 7.54
C SER A 239 21.91 42.86 6.59
N ILE A 240 21.50 42.82 5.32
CA ILE A 240 21.78 43.85 4.32
C ILE A 240 21.09 45.17 4.69
N GLU A 241 19.85 45.13 5.18
CA GLU A 241 19.08 46.33 5.55
C GLU A 241 19.62 46.99 6.82
N SER A 242 20.12 46.20 7.77
CA SER A 242 20.82 46.68 8.97
C SER A 242 22.18 47.32 8.63
N SER A 243 22.91 46.79 7.65
CA SER A 243 24.21 47.32 7.22
C SER A 243 24.06 48.60 6.39
N LYS A 244 23.00 48.70 5.57
CA LYS A 244 22.70 49.86 4.73
C LYS A 244 22.35 51.13 5.53
N LYS A 245 22.05 51.01 6.83
CA LYS A 245 21.83 52.16 7.73
C LYS A 245 23.11 52.69 8.38
N THR A 246 24.28 52.08 8.15
CA THR A 246 25.55 52.50 8.76
C THR A 246 26.67 52.80 7.76
N SER A 247 26.47 52.66 6.45
CA SER A 247 27.52 52.96 5.46
C SER A 247 27.06 53.91 4.35
N ILE A 248 26.87 55.18 4.71
CA ILE A 248 27.22 56.27 3.79
C ILE A 248 28.73 56.50 3.96
N ALA A 249 29.56 55.63 3.38
CA ALA A 249 30.93 55.90 2.96
C ALA A 249 31.62 54.61 2.47
N SER A 250 31.88 54.56 1.16
CA SER A 250 32.72 53.57 0.45
C SER A 250 32.13 52.15 0.39
N ARG A 251 32.24 51.35 -0.67
CA ARG A 251 33.11 51.34 -1.86
C ARG A 251 32.51 50.32 -2.84
N ASP A 252 32.66 50.56 -4.13
CA ASP A 252 32.29 49.64 -5.23
C ASP A 252 32.80 48.21 -5.00
N GLY A 253 31.91 47.21 -5.06
CA GLY A 253 32.32 45.79 -4.97
C GLY A 253 31.21 44.72 -5.09
N ASP A 254 29.97 44.97 -4.65
CA ASP A 254 28.98 43.88 -4.43
C ASP A 254 27.88 43.71 -5.50
N SER A 255 27.92 44.47 -6.61
CA SER A 255 26.88 44.42 -7.64
C SER A 255 26.84 43.12 -8.46
N HIS A 256 27.86 42.26 -8.37
CA HIS A 256 27.95 41.05 -9.20
C HIS A 256 27.26 39.82 -8.58
N GLU A 257 27.27 39.65 -7.25
CA GLU A 257 26.60 38.52 -6.58
C GLU A 257 25.07 38.71 -6.47
N LEU A 258 24.62 39.96 -6.32
CA LEU A 258 23.19 40.30 -6.33
C LEU A 258 22.55 40.05 -7.69
N ASN A 259 23.25 40.37 -8.77
CA ASN A 259 22.79 40.10 -10.13
C ASN A 259 22.74 38.59 -10.44
N TYR A 260 23.67 37.80 -9.90
CA TYR A 260 23.63 36.34 -10.06
C TYR A 260 22.43 35.71 -9.33
N SER A 261 22.19 36.13 -8.09
CA SER A 261 21.09 35.64 -7.25
C SER A 261 19.72 36.04 -7.81
N ALA A 262 19.57 37.29 -8.29
CA ALA A 262 18.34 37.74 -8.94
C ALA A 262 18.04 36.95 -10.23
N ARG A 263 19.08 36.57 -10.98
CA ARG A 263 18.95 35.79 -12.21
C ARG A 263 18.51 34.35 -11.94
N GLN A 264 19.06 33.68 -10.92
CA GLN A 264 18.60 32.34 -10.50
C GLN A 264 17.14 32.35 -10.01
N LEU A 265 16.72 33.41 -9.32
CA LEU A 265 15.34 33.53 -8.83
C LEU A 265 14.34 33.79 -9.97
N SER A 266 14.77 34.51 -11.01
CA SER A 266 13.95 34.71 -12.21
C SER A 266 13.73 33.42 -13.01
N LEU A 267 14.76 32.55 -13.09
CA LEU A 267 14.68 31.26 -13.79
C LEU A 267 13.74 30.28 -13.06
N SER A 268 13.87 30.16 -11.74
CA SER A 268 12.98 29.30 -10.94
C SER A 268 11.53 29.78 -10.94
N ALA A 269 11.29 31.09 -10.93
CA ALA A 269 9.94 31.66 -11.08
C ALA A 269 9.33 31.38 -12.47
N GLN A 270 10.16 31.32 -13.52
CA GLN A 270 9.72 31.01 -14.88
C GLN A 270 9.35 29.53 -15.06
N GLU A 271 10.09 28.61 -14.44
CA GLU A 271 9.75 27.17 -14.41
C GLU A 271 8.44 26.90 -13.66
N LEU A 272 8.21 27.62 -12.55
CA LEU A 272 6.94 27.53 -11.81
C LEU A 272 5.76 28.08 -12.62
N ARG A 273 5.95 29.15 -13.40
CA ARG A 273 4.91 29.67 -14.30
C ARG A 273 4.58 28.71 -15.43
N LEU A 274 5.57 28.07 -16.04
CA LEU A 274 5.35 27.04 -17.06
C LEU A 274 4.63 25.82 -16.50
N SER A 275 4.97 25.42 -15.28
CA SER A 275 4.27 24.33 -14.58
C SER A 275 2.83 24.70 -14.27
N ALA A 276 2.57 25.95 -13.84
CA ALA A 276 1.22 26.45 -13.57
C ALA A 276 0.38 26.61 -14.84
N SER A 277 0.96 27.04 -15.97
CA SER A 277 0.24 27.13 -17.25
C SER A 277 -0.15 25.75 -17.80
N ASN A 278 0.73 24.76 -17.62
CA ASN A 278 0.43 23.37 -17.99
C ASN A 278 -0.71 22.80 -17.14
N LEU A 279 -0.74 23.14 -15.84
CA LEU A 279 -1.81 22.73 -14.93
C LEU A 279 -3.15 23.45 -15.23
N SER A 280 -3.09 24.73 -15.60
CA SER A 280 -4.24 25.52 -16.08
C SER A 280 -4.84 24.95 -17.37
N ASN A 281 -4.00 24.56 -18.33
CA ASN A 281 -4.44 23.95 -19.58
C ASN A 281 -5.04 22.56 -19.36
N ALA A 282 -4.51 21.78 -18.42
CA ALA A 282 -5.12 20.52 -17.98
C ALA A 282 -6.47 20.75 -17.27
N ALA A 283 -6.61 21.82 -16.48
CA ALA A 283 -7.87 22.21 -15.84
C ALA A 283 -8.91 22.70 -16.86
N GLY A 284 -8.49 23.35 -17.95
CA GLY A 284 -9.37 23.79 -19.04
C GLY A 284 -10.08 22.64 -19.77
N GLN A 285 -9.45 21.45 -19.82
CA GLN A 285 -10.05 20.24 -20.40
C GLN A 285 -11.13 19.58 -19.51
N LEU A 286 -11.28 20.00 -18.26
CA LEU A 286 -12.25 19.44 -17.31
C LEU A 286 -13.60 20.18 -17.29
N LYS A 287 -13.77 21.26 -18.08
CA LYS A 287 -14.99 22.07 -18.14
C LYS A 287 -16.09 21.43 -19.00
N ASN A 288 -16.40 20.15 -18.77
CA ASN A 288 -17.60 19.50 -19.30
C ASN A 288 -18.68 19.51 -18.21
N SER A 289 -19.82 20.14 -18.48
CA SER A 289 -20.87 20.46 -17.49
C SER A 289 -21.51 19.23 -16.83
N SER A 290 -21.45 18.05 -17.46
CA SER A 290 -21.95 16.80 -16.87
C SER A 290 -21.10 16.27 -15.70
N LYS A 291 -19.81 16.63 -15.63
CA LYS A 291 -18.93 16.23 -14.51
C LYS A 291 -19.13 17.09 -13.25
N LEU A 292 -19.71 18.28 -13.39
CA LEU A 292 -19.91 19.21 -12.28
C LEU A 292 -21.02 18.73 -11.32
N GLU A 293 -22.06 18.10 -11.89
CA GLU A 293 -23.20 17.56 -11.14
C GLU A 293 -22.82 16.28 -10.37
N GLU A 294 -21.96 15.44 -10.95
CA GLU A 294 -21.38 14.29 -10.24
C GLU A 294 -20.38 14.72 -9.15
N LEU A 295 -19.64 15.80 -9.36
CA LEU A 295 -18.77 16.40 -8.33
C LEU A 295 -19.55 16.95 -7.14
N HIS A 296 -20.72 17.57 -7.36
CA HIS A 296 -21.59 18.03 -6.29
C HIS A 296 -22.11 16.87 -5.42
N ASN A 297 -22.54 15.77 -6.04
CA ASN A 297 -22.96 14.58 -5.31
C ASN A 297 -21.80 13.92 -4.53
N ARG A 298 -20.57 14.01 -5.03
CA ARG A 298 -19.38 13.51 -4.31
C ARG A 298 -18.93 14.43 -3.17
N LEU A 299 -19.06 15.76 -3.31
CA LEU A 299 -18.80 16.70 -2.21
C LEU A 299 -19.73 16.48 -1.01
N ALA A 300 -21.01 16.17 -1.25
CA ALA A 300 -21.97 15.84 -0.19
C ALA A 300 -21.60 14.55 0.57
N ASN A 301 -20.89 13.62 -0.06
CA ASN A 301 -20.39 12.41 0.60
C ASN A 301 -19.06 12.65 1.36
N ILE A 302 -18.23 13.59 0.91
CA ILE A 302 -17.00 14.02 1.60
C ILE A 302 -17.34 14.79 2.88
N GLU A 303 -18.45 15.53 2.90
CA GLU A 303 -18.94 16.24 4.09
C GLU A 303 -19.25 15.29 5.26
N LYS A 304 -19.59 14.02 4.97
CA LYS A 304 -19.77 12.97 6.00
C LYS A 304 -18.46 12.42 6.56
N ILE A 305 -17.34 12.58 5.85
CA ILE A 305 -16.00 12.10 6.25
C ILE A 305 -15.21 13.20 6.97
N LEU A 306 -15.59 14.47 6.78
CA LEU A 306 -15.00 15.63 7.46
C LEU A 306 -14.83 15.49 8.99
N PRO A 307 -15.80 14.96 9.77
CA PRO A 307 -15.60 14.81 11.21
C PRO A 307 -14.49 13.81 11.55
N TYR A 308 -14.32 12.72 10.79
CA TYR A 308 -13.24 11.76 11.02
C TYR A 308 -11.87 12.34 10.68
N ALA A 309 -11.77 13.09 9.57
CA ALA A 309 -10.56 13.82 9.22
C ALA A 309 -10.22 14.90 10.27
N TYR A 310 -11.23 15.57 10.83
CA TYR A 310 -11.05 16.54 11.91
C TYR A 310 -10.50 15.90 13.19
N TRP A 311 -10.98 14.71 13.58
CA TRP A 311 -10.45 13.98 14.74
C TRP A 311 -9.00 13.50 14.53
N VAL A 312 -8.66 13.05 13.33
CA VAL A 312 -7.28 12.66 12.97
C VAL A 312 -6.34 13.86 12.95
N LEU A 313 -6.80 14.99 12.39
CA LEU A 313 -6.04 16.24 12.38
C LEU A 313 -5.92 16.86 13.79
N ALA A 314 -6.96 16.79 14.62
CA ALA A 314 -6.92 17.24 16.01
C ALA A 314 -5.95 16.39 16.84
N GLY A 315 -5.96 15.05 16.65
CA GLY A 315 -4.99 14.16 17.27
C GLY A 315 -3.54 14.45 16.84
N SER A 316 -3.34 14.72 15.55
CA SER A 316 -2.05 15.14 14.99
C SER A 316 -1.55 16.46 15.57
N VAL A 317 -2.43 17.45 15.77
CA VAL A 317 -2.10 18.73 16.40
C VAL A 317 -1.73 18.53 17.87
N CYS A 318 -2.47 17.69 18.62
CA CYS A 318 -2.14 17.38 20.01
C CYS A 318 -0.77 16.69 20.16
N ILE A 319 -0.45 15.74 19.27
CA ILE A 319 0.86 15.06 19.27
C ILE A 319 1.97 16.04 18.87
N SER A 320 1.73 16.89 17.88
CA SER A 320 2.71 17.90 17.44
C SER A 320 2.99 18.94 18.54
N VAL A 321 1.97 19.35 19.29
CA VAL A 321 2.11 20.24 20.44
C VAL A 321 2.85 19.53 21.58
N ALA A 322 2.55 18.26 21.86
CA ALA A 322 3.24 17.48 22.87
C ALA A 322 4.73 17.33 22.54
N VAL A 323 5.07 17.00 21.30
CA VAL A 323 6.46 16.89 20.83
C VAL A 323 7.18 18.24 20.87
N ALA A 324 6.51 19.32 20.47
CA ALA A 324 7.07 20.68 20.55
C ALA A 324 7.35 21.11 21.99
N LEU A 325 6.46 20.79 22.94
CA LEU A 325 6.65 21.05 24.36
C LEU A 325 7.79 20.22 24.96
N LEU A 326 7.92 18.96 24.53
CA LEU A 326 8.98 18.05 24.97
C LEU A 326 10.35 18.53 24.46
N LEU A 327 10.43 18.95 23.20
CA LEU A 327 11.61 19.58 22.61
C LEU A 327 11.96 20.91 23.31
N GLN A 328 10.97 21.75 23.63
CA GLN A 328 11.21 22.98 24.40
C GLN A 328 11.77 22.69 25.78
N ARG A 329 11.31 21.61 26.45
CA ARG A 329 11.78 21.24 27.78
C ARG A 329 13.23 20.73 27.75
N ILE A 330 13.56 19.87 26.78
CA ILE A 330 14.93 19.40 26.56
C ILE A 330 15.87 20.58 26.25
N LEU A 331 15.41 21.54 25.44
CA LEU A 331 16.20 22.73 25.11
C LEU A 331 16.34 23.73 26.26
N ALA A 332 15.51 23.65 27.30
CA ALA A 332 15.58 24.54 28.47
C ALA A 332 16.46 23.95 29.60
N GLU A 333 16.70 22.64 29.59
CA GLU A 333 17.56 21.94 30.55
C GLU A 333 19.04 21.84 30.11
N ILE A 334 19.36 22.28 28.88
CA ILE A 334 20.71 22.36 28.30
C ILE A 334 21.15 23.81 28.19
#